data_AF-A0A7Z9N2R8-F1
#
_entry.id   AF-A0A7Z9N2R8-F1
#
_cell.length_a   1.000
_cell.length_b   1.000
_cell.length_c   1.000
_cell.angle_alpha   90.00
_cell.angle_beta   90.00
_cell.angle_gamma   90.00
#
_symmetry.space_group_name_H-M   'P 1'
#
loop_
_entity.id
_entity.type
_entity.pdbx_description
1 polymer ?
#
loop_
_entity_poly.entity_id
_entity_poly.type
_entity_poly.pdbx_seq_one_letter_code
_entity_poly.pdbx_strand_id
1 'polypeptide(L)'
;MRQTIKILTLFSSFTVVLILFGCSEKFSDDDFLFDPPEQYDALIESGWAHFQNGLYQEAIDSFVGASERNAIEPEVYLGLGWSYARNLELIKGENNLKKAIAFAIFDSLNLAKITAESLAGIGLIKLAAGNYAECITYIDQVLEADESFAFSKDLSVNSQSLKISKSKSHYYLGEIEQSYLVLQDLGIELDCDCVQTVTGTGTVSHGEYYQDSDGSGSWDSGEPLDDRNGNGIWDNTNTFSFGEVLISVNENHQLVTSSLVYSDGVDYTIIKTYEGTNWFLVTGNPISDAGHIVGVEYTYTDDYSGFLNKLLEAITSY
;
A
#
# COMPACT_ATOMS: atom_id res chain seq x y z
N MET A 1 89.29 -1.29 22.29
CA MET A 1 90.57 -0.69 21.86
C MET A 1 90.55 -0.59 20.34
N ARG A 2 90.81 0.61 19.79
CA ARG A 2 91.10 0.94 18.37
C ARG A 2 89.98 0.66 17.33
N GLN A 3 89.40 1.68 16.70
CA GLN A 3 89.91 2.62 15.66
C GLN A 3 89.67 2.14 14.23
N THR A 4 88.71 2.84 13.57
CA THR A 4 88.78 3.50 12.25
C THR A 4 89.28 2.76 11.00
N ILE A 5 88.43 2.73 9.95
CA ILE A 5 88.73 2.94 8.53
C ILE A 5 87.46 3.58 7.92
N LYS A 6 87.32 4.89 7.64
CA LYS A 6 87.85 5.80 6.59
C LYS A 6 87.67 5.40 5.10
N ILE A 7 86.68 6.05 4.46
CA ILE A 7 86.74 6.91 3.24
C ILE A 7 86.92 6.19 1.88
N LEU A 8 85.88 6.17 1.02
CA LEU A 8 85.60 7.07 -0.14
C LEU A 8 86.48 6.75 -1.37
N THR A 9 85.95 6.16 -2.45
CA THR A 9 85.47 6.80 -3.70
C THR A 9 85.31 5.63 -4.70
N LEU A 10 84.32 5.57 -5.60
CA LEU A 10 84.37 6.19 -6.92
C LEU A 10 83.01 5.98 -7.64
N PHE A 11 82.40 7.08 -8.09
CA PHE A 11 81.29 7.10 -9.05
C PHE A 11 81.82 6.80 -10.46
N SER A 12 81.16 5.94 -11.24
CA SER A 12 81.06 6.11 -12.69
C SER A 12 80.00 5.20 -13.32
N SER A 13 78.99 5.84 -13.91
CA SER A 13 78.31 5.41 -15.15
C SER A 13 77.61 4.04 -15.16
N PHE A 14 76.32 4.02 -14.80
CA PHE A 14 75.38 3.02 -15.32
C PHE A 14 74.24 3.73 -16.06
N THR A 15 74.39 3.83 -17.38
CA THR A 15 73.35 4.30 -18.29
C THR A 15 72.23 3.26 -18.32
N VAL A 16 71.11 3.54 -17.67
CA VAL A 16 69.90 2.71 -17.76
C VAL A 16 69.26 2.98 -19.12
N VAL A 17 69.47 2.06 -20.07
CA VAL A 17 68.71 2.01 -21.31
C VAL A 17 67.36 1.38 -20.99
N LEU A 18 66.33 2.23 -20.89
CA LEU A 18 64.94 1.83 -20.73
C LEU A 18 64.41 1.38 -22.10
N ILE A 19 64.36 0.07 -22.35
CA ILE A 19 63.71 -0.48 -23.55
C ILE A 19 62.22 -0.62 -23.24
N LEU A 20 61.43 0.35 -23.72
CA LEU A 20 59.98 0.27 -23.73
C LEU A 20 59.54 -0.65 -24.88
N PHE A 21 59.38 -1.95 -24.59
CA PHE A 21 58.49 -2.80 -25.38
C PHE A 21 57.05 -2.52 -24.93
N GLY A 22 56.48 -1.43 -25.43
CA GLY A 22 55.05 -1.20 -25.39
C GLY A 22 54.38 -2.07 -26.45
N CYS A 23 54.01 -3.31 -26.10
CA CYS A 23 52.87 -3.94 -26.75
C CYS A 23 51.62 -3.20 -26.25
N SER A 24 51.11 -2.24 -27.02
CA SER A 24 49.77 -1.72 -26.77
C SER A 24 48.79 -2.82 -27.13
N GLU A 25 48.18 -3.47 -26.14
CA GLU A 25 46.88 -4.08 -26.37
C GLU A 25 45.92 -2.96 -26.79
N LYS A 26 45.15 -3.23 -27.84
CA LYS A 26 44.22 -2.29 -28.46
C LYS A 26 43.11 -2.00 -27.43
N PHE A 27 43.21 -0.88 -26.72
CA PHE A 27 42.30 -0.49 -25.63
C PHE A 27 40.97 0.12 -26.09
N SER A 28 40.68 0.11 -27.39
CA SER A 28 39.45 0.66 -27.93
C SER A 28 38.91 -0.31 -28.97
N ASP A 29 37.84 -1.01 -28.59
CA ASP A 29 36.98 -1.69 -29.54
C ASP A 29 36.07 -0.60 -30.14
N ASP A 30 36.58 0.07 -31.17
CA ASP A 30 35.88 1.17 -31.85
C ASP A 30 34.64 0.68 -32.61
N ASP A 31 34.34 -0.62 -32.59
CA ASP A 31 33.18 -1.24 -33.24
C ASP A 31 31.85 -0.58 -32.78
N PHE A 32 31.75 -0.11 -31.52
CA PHE A 32 30.59 0.64 -31.03
C PHE A 32 30.36 1.99 -31.75
N LEU A 33 31.39 2.59 -32.37
CA LEU A 33 31.26 3.83 -33.14
C LEU A 33 30.65 3.60 -34.53
N PHE A 34 30.54 2.35 -34.97
CA PHE A 34 30.09 2.00 -36.32
C PHE A 34 28.78 1.21 -36.35
N ASP A 35 28.31 0.71 -35.20
CA ASP A 35 26.98 0.12 -35.10
C ASP A 35 25.90 1.20 -35.27
N PRO A 36 24.83 0.91 -36.03
CA PRO A 36 23.70 1.82 -36.10
C PRO A 36 23.15 2.03 -34.68
N PRO A 37 22.80 3.27 -34.30
CA PRO A 37 22.24 3.52 -32.98
C PRO A 37 21.00 2.64 -32.80
N GLU A 38 20.93 1.97 -31.66
CA GLU A 38 19.75 1.18 -31.32
C GLU A 38 18.51 2.08 -31.40
N GLN A 39 17.50 1.55 -32.09
CA GLN A 39 16.27 2.29 -32.38
C GLN A 39 15.38 2.31 -31.15
N TYR A 40 14.54 3.33 -31.04
CA TYR A 40 13.60 3.50 -29.94
C TYR A 40 12.78 2.22 -29.67
N ASP A 41 12.17 1.63 -30.71
CA ASP A 41 11.31 0.44 -30.56
C ASP A 41 12.09 -0.77 -30.02
N ALA A 42 13.33 -0.97 -30.48
CA ALA A 42 14.19 -2.06 -30.02
C ALA A 42 14.55 -1.90 -28.53
N LEU A 43 14.84 -0.67 -28.10
CA LEU A 43 15.12 -0.35 -26.69
C LEU A 43 13.90 -0.56 -25.80
N ILE A 44 12.69 -0.22 -26.28
CA ILE A 44 11.43 -0.50 -25.57
C ILE A 44 11.19 -2.00 -25.42
N GLU A 45 11.35 -2.77 -26.50
CA GLU A 45 11.19 -4.23 -26.48
C GLU A 45 12.20 -4.88 -25.53
N SER A 46 13.46 -4.48 -25.62
CA SER A 46 14.55 -4.94 -24.74
C SER A 46 14.27 -4.58 -23.27
N GLY A 47 13.84 -3.35 -22.99
CA GLY A 47 13.50 -2.91 -21.64
C GLY A 47 12.39 -3.74 -21.01
N TRP A 48 11.32 -4.01 -21.74
CA TRP A 48 10.24 -4.87 -21.23
C TRP A 48 10.66 -6.33 -21.11
N ALA A 49 11.47 -6.85 -22.03
CA ALA A 49 12.02 -8.20 -21.93
C ALA A 49 12.88 -8.34 -20.67
N HIS A 50 13.79 -7.40 -20.40
CA HIS A 50 14.60 -7.39 -19.19
C HIS A 50 13.73 -7.30 -17.93
N PHE A 51 12.73 -6.42 -17.91
CA PHE A 51 11.80 -6.27 -16.79
C PHE A 51 11.09 -7.59 -16.47
N GLN A 52 10.55 -8.28 -17.49
CA GLN A 52 9.83 -9.54 -17.33
C GLN A 52 10.74 -10.70 -16.89
N ASN A 53 12.04 -10.61 -17.16
CA ASN A 53 13.04 -11.56 -16.68
C ASN A 53 13.62 -11.19 -15.30
N GLY A 54 13.11 -10.12 -14.65
CA GLY A 54 13.61 -9.66 -13.36
C GLY A 54 14.95 -8.93 -13.41
N LEU A 55 15.44 -8.61 -14.61
CA LEU A 55 16.68 -7.88 -14.87
C LEU A 55 16.39 -6.37 -14.83
N TYR A 56 16.04 -5.87 -13.65
CA TYR A 56 15.50 -4.51 -13.52
C TYR A 56 16.53 -3.42 -13.82
N GLN A 57 17.82 -3.66 -13.56
CA GLN A 57 18.87 -2.68 -13.89
C GLN A 57 19.07 -2.59 -15.40
N GLU A 58 19.11 -3.71 -16.10
CA GLU A 58 19.21 -3.77 -17.56
C GLU A 58 17.96 -3.20 -18.24
N ALA A 59 16.78 -3.39 -17.63
CA ALA A 59 15.55 -2.75 -18.05
C ALA A 59 15.64 -1.22 -17.93
N ILE A 60 16.13 -0.72 -16.78
CA ILE A 60 16.37 0.71 -16.57
C ILE A 60 17.31 1.25 -17.65
N ASP A 61 18.44 0.59 -17.90
CA ASP A 61 19.43 1.05 -18.88
C ASP A 61 18.82 1.12 -20.29
N SER A 62 18.02 0.12 -20.67
CA SER A 62 17.31 0.07 -21.96
C SER A 62 16.28 1.21 -22.09
N PHE A 63 15.45 1.42 -21.06
CA PHE A 63 14.45 2.50 -21.09
C PHE A 63 15.09 3.90 -20.99
N VAL A 64 16.22 4.05 -20.30
CA VAL A 64 17.01 5.31 -20.33
C VAL A 64 17.46 5.58 -21.76
N GLY A 65 18.04 4.58 -22.44
CA GLY A 65 18.40 4.68 -23.86
C GLY A 65 17.20 5.08 -24.73
N ALA A 66 16.03 4.48 -24.52
CA ALA A 66 14.81 4.83 -25.26
C ALA A 66 14.40 6.29 -25.01
N SER A 67 14.48 6.76 -23.76
CA SER A 67 14.13 8.14 -23.38
C SER A 67 15.05 9.19 -24.04
N GLU A 68 16.30 8.83 -24.32
CA GLU A 68 17.24 9.69 -25.05
C GLU A 68 16.92 9.78 -26.54
N ARG A 69 16.25 8.76 -27.11
CA ARG A 69 15.77 8.79 -28.50
C ARG A 69 14.47 9.57 -28.64
N ASN A 70 13.55 9.38 -27.70
CA ASN A 70 12.27 10.09 -27.70
C ASN A 70 11.78 10.36 -26.26
N ALA A 71 11.94 11.60 -25.82
CA ALA A 71 11.71 12.00 -24.43
C ALA A 71 10.24 12.32 -24.08
N ILE A 72 9.31 12.23 -25.03
CA ILE A 72 7.89 12.48 -24.78
C ILE A 72 7.04 11.21 -24.82
N GLU A 73 7.66 10.04 -25.05
CA GLU A 73 6.93 8.78 -25.14
C GLU A 73 6.56 8.27 -23.74
N PRO A 74 5.26 8.15 -23.44
CA PRO A 74 4.82 7.79 -22.09
C PRO A 74 5.19 6.35 -21.70
N GLU A 75 5.25 5.41 -22.65
CA GLU A 75 5.61 4.02 -22.38
C GLU A 75 7.01 3.88 -21.79
N VAL A 76 7.97 4.72 -22.20
CA VAL A 76 9.33 4.72 -21.63
C VAL A 76 9.29 4.99 -20.14
N TYR A 77 8.51 6.00 -19.73
CA TYR A 77 8.41 6.41 -18.33
C TYR A 77 7.61 5.42 -17.50
N LEU A 78 6.64 4.73 -18.11
CA LEU A 78 5.96 3.60 -17.49
C LEU A 78 6.97 2.48 -17.19
N GLY A 79 7.79 2.10 -18.19
CA GLY A 79 8.86 1.11 -18.05
C GLY A 79 9.90 1.49 -16.99
N LEU A 80 10.43 2.72 -17.03
CA LEU A 80 11.35 3.24 -16.02
C LEU A 80 10.72 3.21 -14.63
N GLY A 81 9.47 3.67 -14.52
CA GLY A 81 8.76 3.73 -13.26
C GLY A 81 8.65 2.37 -12.56
N TRP A 82 8.18 1.37 -13.30
CA TRP A 82 8.08 -0.01 -12.81
C TRP A 82 9.45 -0.64 -12.54
N SER A 83 10.43 -0.43 -13.43
CA SER A 83 11.77 -1.01 -13.26
C SER A 83 12.49 -0.42 -12.05
N TYR A 84 12.44 0.90 -11.85
CA TYR A 84 12.97 1.52 -10.63
C TYR A 84 12.27 1.04 -9.37
N ALA A 85 10.94 0.91 -9.39
CA ALA A 85 10.18 0.41 -8.23
C ALA A 85 10.62 -1.02 -7.85
N ARG A 86 10.77 -1.90 -8.85
CA ARG A 86 11.23 -3.29 -8.65
C ARG A 86 12.71 -3.39 -8.29
N ASN A 87 13.50 -2.38 -8.64
CA ASN A 87 14.88 -2.19 -8.18
C ASN A 87 14.97 -1.49 -6.80
N LEU A 88 13.85 -1.34 -6.07
CA LEU A 88 13.74 -0.68 -4.76
C LEU A 88 14.08 0.82 -4.75
N GLU A 89 14.14 1.46 -5.92
CA GLU A 89 14.36 2.90 -6.08
C GLU A 89 13.02 3.66 -6.13
N LEU A 90 12.23 3.53 -5.06
CA LEU A 90 10.82 3.95 -4.98
C LEU A 90 10.56 5.39 -5.44
N ILE A 91 11.42 6.34 -5.03
CA ILE A 91 11.27 7.76 -5.39
C ILE A 91 11.45 7.97 -6.90
N LYS A 92 12.43 7.29 -7.52
CA LYS A 92 12.63 7.36 -8.98
C LYS A 92 11.49 6.67 -9.71
N GLY A 93 10.99 5.55 -9.17
CA GLY A 93 9.82 4.84 -9.67
C GLY A 93 8.60 5.76 -9.74
N GLU A 94 8.21 6.33 -8.60
CA GLU A 94 7.03 7.21 -8.50
C GLU A 94 7.15 8.42 -9.44
N ASN A 95 8.32 9.05 -9.49
CA ASN A 95 8.54 10.21 -10.36
C ASN A 95 8.39 9.87 -11.85
N ASN A 96 8.86 8.70 -12.30
CA ASN A 96 8.70 8.30 -13.69
C ASN A 96 7.27 7.85 -14.00
N LEU A 97 6.59 7.15 -13.10
CA LEU A 97 5.16 6.84 -13.28
C LEU A 97 4.29 8.11 -13.37
N LYS A 98 4.59 9.14 -12.57
CA LYS A 98 3.94 10.45 -12.70
C LYS A 98 4.21 11.12 -14.04
N LYS A 99 5.42 10.99 -14.61
CA LYS A 99 5.72 11.45 -15.97
C LYS A 99 4.95 10.66 -17.02
N ALA A 100 4.83 9.34 -16.87
CA ALA A 100 4.06 8.50 -17.77
C ALA A 100 2.59 8.95 -17.84
N ILE A 101 1.96 9.23 -16.69
CA ILE A 101 0.62 9.82 -16.63
C ILE A 101 0.57 11.18 -17.33
N ALA A 102 1.52 12.07 -17.05
CA ALA A 102 1.55 13.40 -17.65
C ALA A 102 1.72 13.39 -19.18
N PHE A 103 2.45 12.41 -19.71
CA PHE A 103 2.69 12.23 -21.14
C PHE A 103 1.71 11.29 -21.84
N ALA A 104 0.83 10.60 -21.10
CA ALA A 104 -0.17 9.69 -21.66
C ALA A 104 -1.06 10.37 -22.71
N ILE A 105 -1.24 11.70 -22.62
CA ILE A 105 -1.97 12.50 -23.62
C ILE A 105 -1.36 12.42 -25.03
N PHE A 106 -0.08 12.09 -25.17
CA PHE A 106 0.59 11.95 -26.46
C PHE A 106 0.34 10.59 -27.12
N ASP A 107 -0.16 9.60 -26.37
CA ASP A 107 -0.63 8.32 -26.88
C ASP A 107 -2.13 8.15 -26.59
N SER A 108 -2.95 8.82 -27.39
CA SER A 108 -4.42 8.78 -27.22
C SER A 108 -5.04 7.38 -27.29
N LEU A 109 -4.36 6.42 -27.94
CA LEU A 109 -4.86 5.05 -28.06
C LEU A 109 -4.66 4.27 -26.76
N ASN A 110 -3.52 4.45 -26.09
CA ASN A 110 -3.18 3.75 -24.85
C ASN A 110 -3.32 4.60 -23.58
N LEU A 111 -3.82 5.84 -23.68
CA LEU A 111 -3.92 6.79 -22.57
C LEU A 111 -4.50 6.16 -21.30
N ALA A 112 -5.70 5.56 -21.39
CA ALA A 112 -6.37 4.96 -20.24
C ALA A 112 -5.54 3.82 -19.62
N LYS A 113 -4.95 2.98 -20.47
CA LYS A 113 -4.10 1.87 -20.05
C LYS A 113 -2.84 2.37 -19.34
N ILE A 114 -2.10 3.30 -19.94
CA ILE A 114 -0.89 3.87 -19.36
C ILE A 114 -1.19 4.55 -18.02
N THR A 115 -2.30 5.29 -17.94
CA THR A 115 -2.74 5.92 -16.70
C THR A 115 -3.03 4.88 -15.62
N ALA A 116 -3.85 3.87 -15.91
CA ALA A 116 -4.18 2.81 -14.95
C ALA A 116 -2.95 2.03 -14.49
N GLU A 117 -2.09 1.59 -15.42
CA GLU A 117 -0.86 0.85 -15.10
C GLU A 117 0.14 1.71 -14.31
N SER A 118 0.15 3.03 -14.52
CA SER A 118 0.98 3.95 -13.74
C SER A 118 0.43 4.18 -12.34
N LEU A 119 -0.88 4.37 -12.20
CA LEU A 119 -1.54 4.54 -10.90
C LEU A 119 -1.39 3.29 -10.03
N ALA A 120 -1.54 2.10 -10.62
CA ALA A 120 -1.31 0.83 -9.93
C ALA A 120 0.12 0.75 -9.38
N GLY A 121 1.12 1.10 -10.20
CA GLY A 121 2.51 1.13 -9.78
C GLY A 121 2.77 2.15 -8.65
N ILE A 122 2.17 3.34 -8.73
CA ILE A 122 2.27 4.35 -7.66
C ILE A 122 1.63 3.83 -6.38
N GLY A 123 0.43 3.24 -6.44
CA GLY A 123 -0.25 2.65 -5.29
C GLY A 123 0.63 1.61 -4.57
N LEU A 124 1.25 0.70 -5.32
CA LEU A 124 2.17 -0.29 -4.76
C LEU A 124 3.46 0.32 -4.18
N ILE A 125 3.99 1.39 -4.79
CA ILE A 125 5.09 2.16 -4.20
C ILE A 125 4.66 2.79 -2.87
N LYS A 126 3.45 3.34 -2.78
CA LYS A 126 2.91 3.90 -1.54
C LYS A 126 2.74 2.85 -0.46
N LEU A 127 2.28 1.65 -0.82
CA LEU A 127 2.27 0.51 0.09
C LEU A 127 3.67 0.21 0.63
N ALA A 128 4.67 0.08 -0.26
CA ALA A 128 6.05 -0.22 0.12
C ALA A 128 6.69 0.88 0.98
N ALA A 129 6.29 2.14 0.79
CA ALA A 129 6.74 3.28 1.57
C ALA A 129 6.01 3.45 2.93
N GLY A 130 4.96 2.66 3.19
CA GLY A 130 4.12 2.80 4.39
C GLY A 130 3.08 3.93 4.32
N ASN A 131 2.85 4.50 3.12
CA ASN A 131 1.86 5.54 2.89
C ASN A 131 0.50 4.91 2.57
N TYR A 132 -0.11 4.27 3.56
CA TYR A 132 -1.29 3.42 3.38
C TYR A 132 -2.53 4.17 2.85
N ALA A 133 -2.81 5.38 3.33
CA ALA A 133 -3.95 6.16 2.84
C ALA A 133 -3.81 6.56 1.35
N GLU A 134 -2.59 6.92 0.93
CA GLU A 134 -2.32 7.20 -0.49
C GLU A 134 -2.42 5.92 -1.32
N CYS A 135 -1.93 4.78 -0.83
CA CYS A 135 -2.06 3.48 -1.49
C CYS A 135 -3.52 3.17 -1.83
N ILE A 136 -4.41 3.26 -0.84
CA ILE A 136 -5.86 3.07 -1.01
C ILE A 136 -6.39 4.02 -2.09
N THR A 137 -6.06 5.31 -2.01
CA THR A 137 -6.53 6.34 -2.94
C THR A 137 -6.12 6.05 -4.40
N TYR A 138 -4.88 5.61 -4.64
CA TYR A 138 -4.40 5.29 -5.99
C TYR A 138 -5.01 3.98 -6.51
N ILE A 139 -5.19 2.98 -5.65
CA ILE A 139 -5.82 1.71 -6.03
C ILE A 139 -7.31 1.91 -6.35
N ASP A 140 -8.02 2.73 -5.59
CA ASP A 140 -9.43 3.03 -5.87
C ASP A 140 -9.59 3.73 -7.22
N GLN A 141 -8.72 4.68 -7.56
CA GLN A 141 -8.72 5.29 -8.90
C GLN A 141 -8.52 4.27 -10.04
N VAL A 142 -7.72 3.22 -9.81
CA VAL A 142 -7.54 2.14 -10.81
C VAL A 142 -8.81 1.32 -10.92
N LEU A 143 -9.36 0.84 -9.79
CA LEU A 143 -10.50 -0.08 -9.76
C LEU A 143 -11.83 0.59 -10.13
N GLU A 144 -11.98 1.90 -9.89
CA GLU A 144 -13.11 2.70 -10.36
C GLU A 144 -13.09 2.84 -11.90
N ALA A 145 -11.90 2.90 -12.51
CA ALA A 145 -11.74 3.03 -13.95
C ALA A 145 -11.80 1.68 -14.68
N ASP A 146 -11.23 0.63 -14.08
CA ASP A 146 -11.19 -0.74 -14.59
C ASP A 146 -11.21 -1.75 -13.44
N GLU A 147 -12.41 -2.24 -13.11
CA GLU A 147 -12.61 -3.26 -12.07
C GLU A 147 -11.87 -4.58 -12.38
N SER A 148 -11.60 -4.85 -13.65
CA SER A 148 -10.91 -6.05 -14.14
C SER A 148 -9.43 -5.84 -14.46
N PHE A 149 -8.85 -4.74 -13.96
CA PHE A 149 -7.47 -4.35 -14.16
C PHE A 149 -6.48 -5.52 -14.08
N ALA A 150 -5.60 -5.58 -15.08
CA ALA A 150 -4.42 -6.43 -15.07
C ALA A 150 -3.27 -5.68 -15.75
N PHE A 151 -2.13 -5.60 -15.06
CA PHE A 151 -0.95 -4.97 -15.62
C PHE A 151 -0.39 -5.80 -16.77
N SER A 152 -0.28 -5.20 -17.96
CA SER A 152 0.04 -5.94 -19.18
C SER A 152 1.45 -6.54 -19.24
N LYS A 153 2.35 -6.11 -18.36
CA LYS A 153 3.74 -6.59 -18.35
C LYS A 153 4.02 -7.57 -17.21
N ASP A 154 3.14 -7.65 -16.22
CA ASP A 154 3.20 -8.60 -15.11
C ASP A 154 1.79 -8.89 -14.58
N LEU A 155 1.21 -10.02 -15.01
CA LEU A 155 -0.17 -10.40 -14.70
C LEU A 155 -0.40 -10.72 -13.21
N SER A 156 0.66 -10.86 -12.42
CA SER A 156 0.52 -11.00 -10.96
C SER A 156 -0.01 -9.71 -10.32
N VAL A 157 0.20 -8.56 -10.99
CA VAL A 157 -0.39 -7.28 -10.61
C VAL A 157 -1.74 -7.13 -11.32
N ASN A 158 -2.81 -7.39 -10.58
CA ASN A 158 -4.19 -7.39 -11.07
C ASN A 158 -5.17 -6.89 -10.00
N SER A 159 -6.45 -6.80 -10.33
CA SER A 159 -7.48 -6.31 -9.40
C SER A 159 -7.50 -7.03 -8.06
N GLN A 160 -7.30 -8.35 -8.04
CA GLN A 160 -7.26 -9.11 -6.79
C GLN A 160 -6.04 -8.71 -5.95
N SER A 161 -4.83 -8.66 -6.54
CA SER A 161 -3.62 -8.26 -5.80
C SER A 161 -3.70 -6.80 -5.31
N LEU A 162 -4.35 -5.91 -6.08
CA LEU A 162 -4.57 -4.53 -5.67
C LEU A 162 -5.59 -4.44 -4.53
N LYS A 163 -6.70 -5.18 -4.58
CA LYS A 163 -7.65 -5.28 -3.46
C LYS A 163 -6.97 -5.81 -2.19
N ILE A 164 -6.11 -6.82 -2.29
CA ILE A 164 -5.31 -7.32 -1.15
C ILE A 164 -4.35 -6.24 -0.63
N SER A 165 -3.70 -5.49 -1.53
CA SER A 165 -2.86 -4.34 -1.15
C SER A 165 -3.63 -3.23 -0.42
N LYS A 166 -4.89 -3.01 -0.82
CA LYS A 166 -5.85 -2.11 -0.13
C LYS A 166 -6.20 -2.66 1.26
N SER A 167 -6.54 -3.95 1.36
CA SER A 167 -6.80 -4.63 2.64
C SER A 167 -5.62 -4.52 3.61
N LYS A 168 -4.39 -4.71 3.11
CA LYS A 168 -3.15 -4.52 3.87
C LYS A 168 -2.99 -3.09 4.37
N SER A 169 -3.31 -2.11 3.53
CA SER A 169 -3.29 -0.70 3.90
C SER A 169 -4.29 -0.37 5.02
N HIS A 170 -5.53 -0.86 4.91
CA HIS A 170 -6.56 -0.73 5.96
C HIS A 170 -6.09 -1.33 7.29
N TYR A 171 -5.51 -2.53 7.27
CA TYR A 171 -4.99 -3.18 8.47
C TYR A 171 -3.98 -2.29 9.23
N TYR A 172 -3.00 -1.72 8.51
CA TYR A 172 -1.99 -0.88 9.14
C TYR A 172 -2.48 0.52 9.54
N LEU A 173 -3.62 0.97 9.02
CA LEU A 173 -4.32 2.17 9.49
C LEU A 173 -5.18 1.90 10.74
N GLY A 174 -5.35 0.63 11.13
CA GLY A 174 -6.24 0.23 12.22
C GLY A 174 -7.71 0.15 11.80
N GLU A 175 -7.99 0.09 10.49
CA GLU A 175 -9.33 -0.05 9.92
C GLU A 175 -9.61 -1.54 9.68
N ILE A 176 -9.73 -2.32 10.76
CA ILE A 176 -9.69 -3.79 10.69
C ILE A 176 -10.93 -4.35 10.02
N GLU A 177 -12.11 -3.76 10.24
CA GLU A 177 -13.36 -4.10 9.59
C GLU A 177 -13.21 -3.98 8.07
N GLN A 178 -12.64 -2.87 7.57
CA GLN A 178 -12.43 -2.67 6.14
C GLN A 178 -11.44 -3.69 5.56
N SER A 179 -10.36 -3.98 6.28
CA SER A 179 -9.40 -5.02 5.89
C SER A 179 -10.06 -6.38 5.73
N TYR A 180 -10.89 -6.77 6.71
CA TYR A 180 -11.63 -8.04 6.72
C TYR A 180 -12.70 -8.10 5.62
N LEU A 181 -13.50 -7.04 5.44
CA LEU A 181 -14.54 -6.97 4.42
C LEU A 181 -13.98 -7.11 3.00
N VAL A 182 -12.79 -6.57 2.74
CA VAL A 182 -12.13 -6.75 1.44
C VAL A 182 -11.77 -8.22 1.19
N LEU A 183 -11.33 -8.98 2.20
CA LEU A 183 -11.07 -10.42 2.03
C LEU A 183 -12.37 -11.21 1.81
N GLN A 184 -13.44 -10.84 2.52
CA GLN A 184 -14.77 -11.41 2.32
C GLN A 184 -15.27 -11.20 0.87
N ASP A 185 -15.14 -9.98 0.33
CA ASP A 185 -15.50 -9.66 -1.06
C ASP A 185 -14.71 -10.51 -2.07
N LEU A 186 -13.45 -10.80 -1.77
CA LEU A 186 -12.60 -11.67 -2.58
C LEU A 186 -12.88 -13.16 -2.39
N GLY A 187 -13.74 -13.55 -1.45
CA GLY A 187 -13.97 -14.95 -1.07
C GLY A 187 -12.75 -15.61 -0.42
N ILE A 188 -11.86 -14.82 0.19
CA ILE A 188 -10.69 -15.31 0.92
C ILE A 188 -11.12 -15.53 2.37
N GLU A 189 -11.29 -16.79 2.74
CA GLU A 189 -11.60 -17.18 4.12
C GLU A 189 -10.33 -17.18 4.99
N LEU A 190 -10.50 -16.83 6.26
CA LEU A 190 -9.43 -16.97 7.25
C LEU A 190 -9.29 -18.44 7.61
N ASP A 191 -8.05 -18.94 7.69
CA ASP A 191 -7.76 -20.30 8.17
C ASP A 191 -7.88 -20.38 9.70
N CYS A 192 -9.11 -20.17 10.19
CA CYS A 192 -9.51 -20.29 11.58
C CYS A 192 -11.05 -20.40 11.70
N ASP A 193 -11.53 -21.10 12.72
CA ASP A 193 -12.92 -20.97 13.20
C ASP A 193 -13.08 -19.76 14.15
N CYS A 194 -12.26 -18.72 13.95
CA CYS A 194 -12.11 -17.61 14.89
C CYS A 194 -13.08 -16.45 14.64
N VAL A 195 -13.92 -16.53 13.61
CA VAL A 195 -14.96 -15.55 13.33
C VAL A 195 -16.31 -16.22 13.09
N GLN A 196 -17.36 -15.66 13.66
CA GLN A 196 -18.72 -16.19 13.52
C GLN A 196 -19.72 -15.05 13.31
N THR A 197 -20.62 -15.23 12.35
CA THR A 197 -21.76 -14.33 12.13
C THR A 197 -22.99 -14.87 12.85
N VAL A 198 -23.63 -14.02 13.65
CA VAL A 198 -24.79 -14.38 14.45
C VAL A 198 -25.86 -13.30 14.40
N THR A 199 -27.11 -13.71 14.57
CA THR A 199 -28.22 -12.81 14.91
C THR A 199 -28.42 -12.82 16.42
N GLY A 200 -28.37 -11.65 17.04
CA GLY A 200 -28.51 -11.47 18.48
C GLY A 200 -29.38 -10.26 18.83
N THR A 201 -29.16 -9.76 20.04
CA THR A 201 -29.80 -8.53 20.50
C THR A 201 -28.77 -7.53 21.00
N GLY A 202 -29.07 -6.25 20.83
CA GLY A 202 -28.30 -5.16 21.38
C GLY A 202 -29.16 -4.21 22.20
N THR A 203 -28.54 -3.51 23.14
CA THR A 203 -29.19 -2.50 23.98
C THR A 203 -28.76 -1.11 23.52
N VAL A 204 -29.75 -0.24 23.28
CA VAL A 204 -29.53 1.14 22.88
C VAL A 204 -29.00 1.98 24.04
N SER A 205 -27.95 2.75 23.79
CA SER A 205 -27.41 3.76 24.69
C SER A 205 -27.34 5.11 23.99
N HIS A 206 -27.67 6.17 24.72
CA HIS A 206 -27.53 7.55 24.25
C HIS A 206 -26.21 8.10 24.77
N GLY A 207 -25.48 8.82 23.92
CA GLY A 207 -24.12 9.23 24.26
C GLY A 207 -23.16 9.14 23.10
N GLU A 208 -21.98 9.71 23.32
CA GLU A 208 -20.79 9.43 22.53
C GLU A 208 -20.12 8.15 23.01
N TYR A 209 -19.37 7.51 22.12
CA TYR A 209 -18.57 6.36 22.50
C TYR A 209 -17.27 6.83 23.16
N TYR A 210 -16.91 6.19 24.26
CA TYR A 210 -15.59 6.35 24.86
C TYR A 210 -15.03 5.00 25.29
N GLN A 211 -13.71 4.93 25.36
CA GLN A 211 -13.02 3.73 25.85
C GLN A 211 -12.76 3.84 27.35
N ASP A 212 -13.61 3.20 28.15
CA ASP A 212 -13.47 3.07 29.60
C ASP A 212 -12.25 2.21 29.95
N SER A 213 -11.11 2.87 30.08
CA SER A 213 -9.79 2.25 30.22
C SER A 213 -9.49 1.89 31.67
N ASP A 214 -10.08 2.61 32.61
CA ASP A 214 -9.91 2.38 34.06
C ASP A 214 -11.05 1.58 34.70
N GLY A 215 -12.14 1.31 33.95
CA GLY A 215 -13.28 0.51 34.37
C GLY A 215 -14.19 1.26 35.35
N SER A 216 -14.14 2.59 35.37
CA SER A 216 -14.94 3.42 36.27
C SER A 216 -16.41 3.52 35.85
N GLY A 217 -16.74 3.17 34.61
CA GLY A 217 -18.07 3.36 34.04
C GLY A 217 -18.41 4.84 33.80
N SER A 218 -17.42 5.71 33.67
CA SER A 218 -17.59 7.14 33.39
C SER A 218 -16.40 7.67 32.61
N TRP A 219 -16.65 8.52 31.62
CA TRP A 219 -15.56 9.13 30.86
C TRP A 219 -14.73 10.10 31.71
N ASP A 220 -13.41 10.04 31.54
CA ASP A 220 -12.49 11.10 31.97
C ASP A 220 -11.57 11.57 30.82
N SER A 221 -10.98 12.76 30.98
CA SER A 221 -10.19 13.40 29.92
C SER A 221 -8.95 12.62 29.44
N GLY A 222 -8.52 11.60 30.18
CA GLY A 222 -7.44 10.69 29.79
C GLY A 222 -7.88 9.57 28.85
N GLU A 223 -9.18 9.39 28.63
CA GLU A 223 -9.75 8.30 27.85
C GLU A 223 -10.08 8.73 26.41
N PRO A 224 -9.83 7.87 25.41
CA PRO A 224 -10.27 8.11 24.05
C PRO A 224 -11.78 8.33 23.97
N LEU A 225 -12.17 9.44 23.34
CA LEU A 225 -13.55 9.83 23.08
C LEU A 225 -13.76 9.93 21.56
N ASP A 226 -14.81 9.28 21.06
CA ASP A 226 -15.33 9.55 19.72
C ASP A 226 -16.23 10.80 19.79
N ASP A 227 -15.56 11.95 19.86
CA ASP A 227 -16.16 13.27 20.04
C ASP A 227 -16.83 13.74 18.73
N ARG A 228 -18.14 13.52 18.63
CA ARG A 228 -18.93 13.76 17.43
C ARG A 228 -19.21 15.24 17.22
N ASN A 229 -19.25 16.05 18.28
CA ASN A 229 -19.54 17.49 18.18
C ASN A 229 -18.29 18.37 18.30
N GLY A 230 -17.13 17.80 18.62
CA GLY A 230 -15.85 18.48 18.71
C GLY A 230 -15.72 19.37 19.95
N ASN A 231 -16.49 19.14 21.01
CA ASN A 231 -16.45 19.97 22.23
C ASN A 231 -15.42 19.48 23.27
N GLY A 232 -14.84 18.29 23.06
CA GLY A 232 -13.85 17.65 23.92
C GLY A 232 -14.39 17.10 25.25
N ILE A 233 -15.70 16.91 25.39
CA ILE A 233 -16.37 16.45 26.62
C ILE A 233 -17.46 15.44 26.24
N TRP A 234 -17.44 14.27 26.89
CA TRP A 234 -18.51 13.30 26.71
C TRP A 234 -19.89 13.89 27.02
N ASP A 235 -20.82 13.79 26.07
CA ASP A 235 -22.22 14.17 26.29
C ASP A 235 -23.22 13.26 25.55
N ASN A 236 -24.49 13.37 25.95
CA ASN A 236 -25.60 12.64 25.34
C ASN A 236 -26.44 13.46 24.35
N THR A 237 -26.03 14.70 24.06
CA THR A 237 -26.80 15.64 23.25
C THR A 237 -26.64 15.40 21.75
N ASN A 238 -25.56 14.74 21.36
CA ASN A 238 -25.27 14.40 19.97
C ASN A 238 -26.29 13.43 19.39
N THR A 239 -26.82 12.54 20.23
CA THR A 239 -27.88 11.58 19.89
C THR A 239 -29.05 12.23 19.16
N PHE A 240 -29.58 13.33 19.70
CA PHE A 240 -30.75 14.01 19.14
C PHE A 240 -30.41 14.93 17.97
N SER A 241 -29.24 15.56 18.01
CA SER A 241 -28.83 16.52 16.98
C SER A 241 -28.47 15.84 15.67
N PHE A 242 -27.82 14.68 15.74
CA PHE A 242 -27.38 13.90 14.58
C PHE A 242 -28.29 12.70 14.28
N GLY A 243 -29.17 12.31 15.20
CA GLY A 243 -30.02 11.13 15.04
C GLY A 243 -29.25 9.82 15.16
N GLU A 244 -28.22 9.81 16.00
CA GLU A 244 -27.28 8.70 16.15
C GLU A 244 -27.45 8.04 17.52
N VAL A 245 -27.36 6.72 17.62
CA VAL A 245 -27.40 6.01 18.90
C VAL A 245 -26.32 4.94 18.93
N LEU A 246 -25.78 4.69 20.12
CA LEU A 246 -24.91 3.55 20.35
C LEU A 246 -25.74 2.32 20.63
N ILE A 247 -25.24 1.18 20.19
CA ILE A 247 -25.78 -0.13 20.53
C ILE A 247 -24.65 -0.98 21.08
N SER A 248 -24.89 -1.55 22.26
CA SER A 248 -24.03 -2.58 22.84
C SER A 248 -24.65 -3.93 22.60
N VAL A 249 -23.92 -4.86 21.99
CA VAL A 249 -24.32 -6.26 21.90
C VAL A 249 -24.39 -6.87 23.29
N ASN A 250 -25.49 -7.57 23.57
CA ASN A 250 -25.79 -8.10 24.90
C ASN A 250 -24.95 -9.34 25.29
N GLU A 251 -24.32 -9.97 24.30
CA GLU A 251 -23.36 -11.07 24.50
C GLU A 251 -21.94 -10.53 24.70
N ASN A 252 -21.11 -11.26 25.44
CA ASN A 252 -19.71 -10.90 25.68
C ASN A 252 -18.82 -11.26 24.47
N HIS A 253 -19.10 -10.65 23.32
CA HIS A 253 -18.44 -10.90 22.05
C HIS A 253 -17.58 -9.69 21.64
N GLN A 254 -16.45 -9.95 20.96
CA GLN A 254 -15.59 -8.91 20.40
C GLN A 254 -15.91 -8.75 18.91
N LEU A 255 -16.43 -7.58 18.53
CA LEU A 255 -16.92 -7.32 17.19
C LEU A 255 -15.79 -7.24 16.16
N VAL A 256 -16.06 -7.79 14.98
CA VAL A 256 -15.25 -7.64 13.77
C VAL A 256 -15.96 -6.73 12.78
N THR A 257 -17.25 -6.97 12.56
CA THR A 257 -18.10 -6.14 11.70
C THR A 257 -19.56 -6.27 12.11
N SER A 258 -20.38 -5.29 11.76
CA SER A 258 -21.83 -5.29 11.98
C SER A 258 -22.54 -5.17 10.63
N SER A 259 -23.61 -5.94 10.42
CA SER A 259 -24.23 -6.07 9.09
C SER A 259 -25.69 -5.61 9.04
N LEU A 260 -26.45 -5.80 10.13
CA LEU A 260 -27.85 -5.38 10.18
C LEU A 260 -28.24 -4.98 11.60
N VAL A 261 -29.06 -3.94 11.70
CA VAL A 261 -29.66 -3.50 12.95
C VAL A 261 -31.10 -3.14 12.66
N TYR A 262 -32.04 -3.72 13.40
CA TYR A 262 -33.45 -3.50 13.15
C TYR A 262 -34.25 -3.46 14.45
N SER A 263 -35.31 -2.66 14.44
CA SER A 263 -36.27 -2.60 15.54
C SER A 263 -37.64 -2.23 15.04
N ASP A 264 -38.68 -2.94 15.48
CA ASP A 264 -40.08 -2.66 15.16
C ASP A 264 -40.38 -2.43 13.66
N GLY A 265 -39.66 -3.14 12.78
CA GLY A 265 -39.80 -3.05 11.33
C GLY A 265 -39.05 -1.87 10.68
N VAL A 266 -38.16 -1.22 11.42
CA VAL A 266 -37.26 -0.17 10.94
C VAL A 266 -35.83 -0.68 10.96
N ASP A 267 -35.14 -0.55 9.83
CA ASP A 267 -33.71 -0.83 9.71
C ASP A 267 -32.91 0.44 10.03
N TYR A 268 -31.87 0.27 10.84
CA TYR A 268 -30.92 1.33 11.17
C TYR A 268 -29.72 1.24 10.24
N THR A 269 -29.16 2.40 9.88
CA THR A 269 -27.90 2.49 9.14
C THR A 269 -26.75 2.43 10.13
N ILE A 270 -25.84 1.47 9.96
CA ILE A 270 -24.62 1.37 10.74
C ILE A 270 -23.65 2.44 10.25
N ILE A 271 -23.20 3.29 11.17
CA ILE A 271 -22.23 4.36 10.89
C ILE A 271 -20.81 3.87 11.15
N LYS A 272 -20.61 3.13 12.25
CA LYS A 272 -19.28 2.70 12.69
C LYS A 272 -19.36 1.50 13.60
N THR A 273 -18.53 0.49 13.36
CA THR A 273 -18.27 -0.59 14.32
C THR A 273 -17.07 -0.20 15.19
N TYR A 274 -17.20 -0.31 16.52
CA TYR A 274 -16.05 -0.19 17.42
C TYR A 274 -15.43 -1.58 17.60
N GLU A 275 -14.57 -1.94 16.65
CA GLU A 275 -13.99 -3.27 16.53
C GLU A 275 -13.22 -3.69 17.79
N GLY A 276 -13.23 -4.99 18.11
CA GLY A 276 -12.65 -5.55 19.33
C GLY A 276 -13.47 -5.27 20.60
N THR A 277 -14.54 -4.48 20.50
CA THR A 277 -15.50 -4.18 21.58
C THR A 277 -16.86 -4.79 21.26
N ASN A 278 -17.87 -4.53 22.06
CA ASN A 278 -19.26 -4.93 21.78
C ASN A 278 -20.13 -3.75 21.32
N TRP A 279 -19.54 -2.62 20.93
CA TRP A 279 -20.26 -1.40 20.56
C TRP A 279 -20.24 -1.12 19.06
N PHE A 280 -21.32 -0.52 18.57
CA PHE A 280 -21.35 0.15 17.27
C PHE A 280 -22.32 1.33 17.30
N LEU A 281 -22.10 2.28 16.39
CA LEU A 281 -22.89 3.50 16.21
C LEU A 281 -23.84 3.33 15.03
N VAL A 282 -25.10 3.70 15.21
CA VAL A 282 -26.11 3.66 14.15
C VAL A 282 -26.89 4.96 14.06
N THR A 283 -27.57 5.16 12.94
CA THR A 283 -28.60 6.19 12.77
C THR A 283 -29.89 5.60 12.20
N GLY A 284 -31.03 6.13 12.59
CA GLY A 284 -32.33 5.68 12.13
C GLY A 284 -33.48 6.58 12.59
N ASN A 285 -34.64 6.41 11.98
CA ASN A 285 -35.85 7.17 12.32
C ASN A 285 -37.06 6.23 12.46
N PRO A 286 -37.69 6.13 13.64
CA PRO A 286 -37.41 6.90 14.85
C PRO A 286 -36.11 6.45 15.56
N ILE A 287 -35.52 7.40 16.29
CA ILE A 287 -34.44 7.09 17.22
C ILE A 287 -35.04 6.31 18.38
N SER A 288 -34.47 5.15 18.69
CA SER A 288 -34.92 4.34 19.82
C SER A 288 -34.53 4.97 21.16
N ASP A 289 -35.37 4.79 22.17
CA ASP A 289 -35.08 5.25 23.53
C ASP A 289 -33.91 4.46 24.15
N ALA A 290 -33.17 5.09 25.07
CA ALA A 290 -32.11 4.41 25.80
C ALA A 290 -32.68 3.22 26.60
N GLY A 291 -31.97 2.10 26.56
CA GLY A 291 -32.39 0.81 27.14
C GLY A 291 -33.32 -0.01 26.24
N HIS A 292 -33.74 0.51 25.08
CA HIS A 292 -34.51 -0.26 24.11
C HIS A 292 -33.67 -1.41 23.54
N ILE A 293 -34.31 -2.55 23.30
CA ILE A 293 -33.65 -3.74 22.76
C ILE A 293 -33.91 -3.80 21.25
N VAL A 294 -32.85 -3.97 20.48
CA VAL A 294 -32.89 -4.07 19.02
C VAL A 294 -32.35 -5.42 18.56
N GLY A 295 -32.83 -5.89 17.41
CA GLY A 295 -32.26 -7.05 16.73
C GLY A 295 -31.01 -6.63 15.97
N VAL A 296 -29.96 -7.46 16.03
CA VAL A 296 -28.66 -7.15 15.43
C VAL A 296 -28.10 -8.39 14.72
N GLU A 297 -27.45 -8.20 13.59
CA GLU A 297 -26.62 -9.20 12.92
C GLU A 297 -25.20 -8.67 12.84
N TYR A 298 -24.26 -9.45 13.36
CA TYR A 298 -22.87 -9.05 13.49
C TYR A 298 -21.93 -10.25 13.42
N THR A 299 -20.69 -9.98 13.04
CA THR A 299 -19.59 -10.94 13.07
C THR A 299 -18.67 -10.63 14.23
N TYR A 300 -18.31 -11.65 15.00
CA TYR A 300 -17.48 -11.52 16.18
C TYR A 300 -16.38 -12.58 16.26
N THR A 301 -15.46 -12.39 17.19
CA THR A 301 -14.44 -13.34 17.63
C THR A 301 -14.41 -13.41 19.16
N ASP A 302 -14.02 -14.56 19.70
CA ASP A 302 -13.75 -14.73 21.14
C ASP A 302 -12.30 -14.35 21.51
N ASP A 303 -11.42 -14.23 20.51
CA ASP A 303 -10.02 -13.81 20.66
C ASP A 303 -9.67 -12.83 19.54
N TYR A 304 -9.88 -11.54 19.81
CA TYR A 304 -9.57 -10.47 18.86
C TYR A 304 -8.10 -10.44 18.48
N SER A 305 -7.20 -10.75 19.43
CA SER A 305 -5.76 -10.79 19.14
C SER A 305 -5.38 -11.93 18.19
N GLY A 306 -5.97 -13.11 18.38
CA GLY A 306 -5.84 -14.25 17.48
C GLY A 306 -6.41 -13.97 16.10
N PHE A 307 -7.59 -13.33 16.04
CA PHE A 307 -8.21 -12.88 14.79
C PHE A 307 -7.31 -11.91 14.02
N LEU A 308 -6.75 -10.88 14.67
CA LEU A 308 -5.84 -9.92 14.02
C LEU A 308 -4.63 -10.61 13.41
N ASN A 309 -4.04 -11.58 14.12
CA ASN A 309 -2.91 -12.36 13.59
C ASN A 309 -3.30 -13.18 12.36
N LYS A 310 -4.51 -13.78 12.36
CA LYS A 310 -5.03 -14.55 11.22
C LYS A 310 -5.38 -13.69 10.02
N LEU A 311 -5.94 -12.51 10.25
CA LEU A 311 -6.15 -11.52 9.21
C LEU A 311 -4.82 -11.06 8.59
N LEU A 312 -3.81 -10.77 9.44
CA LEU A 312 -2.48 -10.41 8.97
C LEU A 312 -1.81 -11.53 8.17
N GLU A 313 -1.94 -12.79 8.61
CA GLU A 313 -1.45 -13.96 7.88
C GLU A 313 -2.12 -14.06 6.50
N ALA A 314 -3.44 -13.89 6.42
CA ALA A 314 -4.18 -13.94 5.17
C ALA A 314 -3.74 -12.84 4.20
N ILE A 315 -3.66 -11.57 4.63
CA ILE A 315 -3.28 -10.44 3.75
C ILE A 315 -1.80 -10.42 3.36
N THR A 316 -0.95 -11.26 3.97
CA THR A 316 0.49 -11.35 3.65
C THR A 316 0.88 -12.62 2.90
N SER A 317 -0.04 -13.58 2.77
CA SER A 317 0.18 -14.85 2.07
C SER A 317 -0.04 -14.78 0.55
N TYR A 318 -0.48 -13.64 0.03
CA TYR A 318 -0.78 -13.38 -1.38
C TYR A 318 0.10 -12.28 -1.98
#